data_AF-A0A6D2JDR7-F1
#
_entry.id   AF-A0A6D2JDR7-F1
#
_cell.length_a   1.000
_cell.length_b   1.000
_cell.length_c   1.000
_cell.angle_alpha   90.00
_cell.angle_beta   90.00
_cell.angle_gamma   90.00
#
_symmetry.space_group_name_H-M   'P 1'
#
loop_
_entity.id
_entity.type
_entity.pdbx_description
1 polymer ?
#
loop_
_entity_poly.entity_id
_entity_poly.type
_entity_poly.pdbx_seq_one_letter_code
_entity_poly.pdbx_strand_id
1 'polypeptide(L)'
;MSSTNPKAVTSETKAKTGNDPSTHQGGDSSATSQDPNISKTVSTENNLNQTNKEAEEDCEECSLRRFIKEGECKDIFIEVDNCVDDEDDVNKCRDASMKLMTCMFTNSDYYGPYLVAQKKALTQAYKTALEELEIAEEAMAVAKKKKEAEETEEN
;
A
#
# COMPACT_ATOMS: atom_id res chain seq x y z
N MET A 1 49.23 -52.74 7.23
CA MET A 1 49.36 -52.16 8.58
C MET A 1 48.06 -51.43 8.86
N SER A 2 47.40 -51.85 9.94
CA SER A 2 46.17 -51.31 10.54
C SER A 2 46.28 -49.79 10.79
N SER A 3 45.24 -48.97 10.99
CA SER A 3 43.91 -49.22 11.54
C SER A 3 43.06 -47.98 11.24
N THR A 4 41.86 -48.18 10.69
CA THR A 4 40.72 -47.27 10.88
C THR A 4 39.94 -47.76 12.10
N ASN A 5 39.51 -46.84 12.97
CA ASN A 5 38.38 -47.11 13.85
C ASN A 5 37.55 -45.84 14.12
N PRO A 6 36.21 -45.91 14.03
CA PRO A 6 35.26 -44.85 14.37
C PRO A 6 34.68 -45.04 15.79
N LYS A 7 33.98 -44.03 16.33
CA LYS A 7 32.79 -44.21 17.18
C LYS A 7 32.08 -42.89 17.50
N ALA A 8 30.84 -42.78 17.04
CA ALA A 8 29.75 -42.10 17.74
C ALA A 8 29.35 -42.93 18.98
N VAL A 9 28.71 -42.32 20.00
CA VAL A 9 27.34 -42.60 20.49
C VAL A 9 26.95 -41.51 21.53
N THR A 10 25.72 -41.04 21.40
CA THR A 10 24.86 -40.21 22.25
C THR A 10 24.62 -40.74 23.68
N SER A 11 24.08 -39.89 24.58
CA SER A 11 22.78 -40.09 25.30
C SER A 11 22.73 -39.42 26.69
N GLU A 12 21.53 -38.97 27.02
CA GLU A 12 21.10 -38.12 28.14
C GLU A 12 20.95 -38.83 29.51
N THR A 13 20.82 -38.02 30.58
CA THR A 13 19.80 -38.11 31.68
C THR A 13 20.31 -38.09 33.14
N LYS A 14 20.07 -36.94 33.79
CA LYS A 14 19.50 -36.61 35.13
C LYS A 14 19.36 -37.65 36.27
N ALA A 15 19.84 -37.26 37.47
CA ALA A 15 19.24 -37.24 38.85
C ALA A 15 20.37 -37.36 39.92
N LYS A 16 20.40 -36.74 41.11
CA LYS A 16 19.38 -36.68 42.19
C LYS A 16 19.82 -35.77 43.39
N THR A 17 18.90 -34.92 43.87
CA THR A 17 18.48 -34.53 45.27
C THR A 17 19.43 -34.01 46.37
N GLY A 18 18.96 -32.90 47.01
CA GLY A 18 19.09 -32.52 48.44
C GLY A 18 19.17 -30.99 48.59
N ASN A 19 18.44 -30.21 49.41
CA ASN A 19 17.42 -30.36 50.45
C ASN A 19 16.61 -29.03 50.51
N ASP A 20 15.35 -29.07 50.93
CA ASP A 20 14.47 -27.92 51.27
C ASP A 20 14.68 -27.51 52.75
N PRO A 21 14.39 -26.26 53.18
CA PRO A 21 13.04 -25.97 53.70
C PRO A 21 12.50 -24.54 53.46
N SER A 22 11.27 -24.48 52.93
CA SER A 22 10.05 -23.83 53.44
C SER A 22 10.12 -22.42 54.07
N THR A 23 9.39 -21.46 53.48
CA THR A 23 8.46 -20.59 54.24
C THR A 23 7.28 -20.17 53.34
N HIS A 24 6.07 -20.51 53.77
CA HIS A 24 4.78 -20.09 53.22
C HIS A 24 4.37 -18.71 53.79
N GLN A 25 3.66 -17.89 53.00
CA GLN A 25 2.29 -17.47 53.32
C GLN A 25 1.71 -16.57 52.21
N GLY A 26 0.54 -16.96 51.70
CA GLY A 26 -0.34 -16.12 50.89
C GLY A 26 -1.34 -15.36 51.75
N GLY A 27 -2.13 -14.49 51.11
CA GLY A 27 -3.25 -13.79 51.74
C GLY A 27 -3.96 -12.88 50.74
N ASP A 28 -5.28 -13.02 50.72
CA ASP A 28 -6.24 -12.68 49.67
C ASP A 28 -6.91 -11.29 49.87
N SER A 29 -7.65 -10.87 48.85
CA SER A 29 -8.88 -10.06 48.91
C SER A 29 -8.85 -8.52 48.73
N SER A 30 -9.31 -8.13 47.54
CA SER A 30 -10.63 -7.51 47.28
C SER A 30 -10.77 -5.97 47.13
N ALA A 31 -11.23 -5.62 45.91
CA ALA A 31 -12.22 -4.61 45.52
C ALA A 31 -11.94 -3.09 45.66
N THR A 32 -11.85 -2.42 44.51
CA THR A 32 -12.68 -1.26 44.04
C THR A 32 -12.16 -0.82 42.66
N SER A 33 -12.78 -1.23 41.55
CA SER A 33 -13.81 -0.51 40.78
C SER A 33 -13.52 0.98 40.53
N GLN A 34 -13.07 1.32 39.31
CA GLN A 34 -13.73 2.30 38.44
C GLN A 34 -13.11 2.32 37.02
N ASP A 35 -13.96 1.99 36.06
CA ASP A 35 -13.83 2.24 34.61
C ASP A 35 -14.10 3.73 34.34
N PRO A 36 -13.37 4.37 33.41
CA PRO A 36 -14.08 5.01 32.32
C PRO A 36 -13.38 4.77 30.98
N ASN A 37 -14.03 3.95 30.14
CA ASN A 37 -14.35 4.22 28.75
C ASN A 37 -13.35 5.13 28.01
N ILE A 38 -12.32 4.52 27.40
CA ILE A 38 -11.73 5.07 26.18
C ILE A 38 -12.16 4.16 25.03
N SER A 39 -13.41 4.37 24.64
CA SER A 39 -13.83 4.14 23.26
C SER A 39 -13.03 5.11 22.38
N LYS A 40 -11.95 4.63 21.77
CA LYS A 40 -11.43 5.18 20.52
C LYS A 40 -11.16 4.01 19.59
N THR A 41 -12.26 3.56 19.02
CA THR A 41 -12.40 3.11 17.63
C THR A 41 -11.11 3.28 16.83
N VAL A 42 -10.43 2.16 16.57
CA VAL A 42 -9.55 2.06 15.41
C VAL A 42 -10.46 2.07 14.19
N SER A 43 -10.82 3.28 13.77
CA SER A 43 -11.28 3.54 12.42
C SER A 43 -10.03 3.96 11.64
N THR A 44 -9.29 2.97 11.16
CA THR A 44 -8.39 3.19 10.01
C THR A 44 -9.28 3.31 8.78
N GLU A 45 -9.95 4.45 8.65
CA GLU A 45 -10.50 4.91 7.39
C GLU A 45 -9.43 5.81 6.78
N ASN A 46 -8.50 5.18 6.05
CA ASN A 46 -7.66 5.88 5.10
C ASN A 46 -8.55 6.44 3.99
N ASN A 47 -9.09 7.63 4.25
CA ASN A 47 -9.77 8.46 3.27
C ASN A 47 -8.71 9.01 2.29
N LEU A 48 -8.25 8.15 1.38
CA LEU A 48 -7.60 8.57 0.15
C LEU A 48 -8.69 8.93 -0.86
N ASN A 49 -9.52 9.93 -0.55
CA ASN A 49 -10.26 10.60 -1.60
C ASN A 49 -10.41 12.08 -1.31
N GLN A 50 -10.30 12.85 -2.39
CA GLN A 50 -10.57 14.27 -2.49
C GLN A 50 -9.42 15.19 -2.10
N THR A 51 -8.67 15.63 -3.10
CA THR A 51 -8.65 17.06 -3.47
C THR A 51 -8.25 17.18 -4.95
N ASN A 52 -9.26 17.24 -5.83
CA ASN A 52 -9.13 18.02 -7.07
C ASN A 52 -9.37 19.47 -6.65
N LYS A 53 -8.31 20.18 -6.31
CA LYS A 53 -8.30 21.63 -6.21
C LYS A 53 -6.87 22.06 -6.44
N GLU A 54 -6.71 22.88 -7.47
CA GLU A 54 -5.49 23.62 -7.79
C GLU A 54 -4.84 24.12 -6.49
N ALA A 55 -3.79 23.44 -6.11
CA ALA A 55 -2.83 23.83 -5.10
C ALA A 55 -1.51 23.23 -5.58
N GLU A 56 -0.87 23.97 -6.47
CA GLU A 56 0.58 24.03 -6.60
C GLU A 56 1.16 24.47 -5.23
N GLU A 57 0.99 23.64 -4.21
CA GLU A 57 1.72 23.70 -2.96
C GLU A 57 2.66 22.52 -2.99
N ASP A 58 3.94 22.84 -3.18
CA ASP A 58 5.11 22.03 -2.96
C ASP A 58 4.90 21.00 -1.82
N CYS A 59 4.41 19.82 -2.19
CA CYS A 59 4.07 18.76 -1.25
C CYS A 59 5.34 17.96 -0.96
N GLU A 60 6.32 18.63 -0.35
CA GLU A 60 7.68 18.13 -0.09
C GLU A 60 7.66 16.78 0.67
N GLU A 61 6.58 16.51 1.41
CA GLU A 61 6.21 15.19 1.95
C GLU A 61 4.72 14.86 1.79
N CYS A 62 4.21 14.77 0.56
CA CYS A 62 2.97 14.04 0.33
C CYS A 62 3.11 12.61 0.92
N SER A 63 2.12 12.13 1.68
CA SER A 63 2.21 10.89 2.47
C SER A 63 2.67 9.67 1.66
N LEU A 64 2.36 9.66 0.36
CA LEU A 64 2.83 8.66 -0.58
C LEU A 64 4.33 8.76 -0.88
N ARG A 65 4.84 9.98 -1.12
CA ARG A 65 6.28 10.24 -1.31
C ARG A 65 7.05 9.76 -0.08
N ARG A 66 6.53 10.03 1.12
CA ARG A 66 7.10 9.53 2.39
C ARG A 66 7.10 8.00 2.45
N PHE A 67 5.96 7.37 2.18
CA PHE A 67 5.83 5.91 2.16
C PHE A 67 6.84 5.23 1.22
N ILE A 68 7.00 5.74 0.00
CA ILE A 68 7.94 5.11 -0.94
C ILE A 68 9.40 5.35 -0.51
N LYS A 69 9.71 6.53 0.05
CA LYS A 69 11.04 6.90 0.55
C LYS A 69 11.48 6.11 1.80
N GLU A 70 10.57 5.43 2.51
CA GLU A 70 10.88 4.60 3.68
C GLU A 70 11.21 3.13 3.32
N GLY A 71 10.93 2.69 2.08
CA GLY A 71 11.15 1.32 1.64
C GLY A 71 12.37 1.10 0.74
N GLU A 72 12.56 -0.15 0.29
CA GLU A 72 13.72 -0.61 -0.49
C GLU A 72 13.84 0.05 -1.87
N CYS A 73 12.76 0.65 -2.38
CA CYS A 73 12.73 1.29 -3.69
C CYS A 73 12.99 2.81 -3.63
N LYS A 74 13.42 3.35 -2.48
CA LYS A 74 13.66 4.78 -2.26
C LYS A 74 14.56 5.42 -3.33
N ASP A 75 15.71 4.83 -3.62
CA ASP A 75 16.70 5.46 -4.51
C ASP A 75 16.15 5.58 -5.93
N ILE A 76 15.44 4.54 -6.40
CA ILE A 76 14.77 4.55 -7.70
C ILE A 76 13.61 5.56 -7.69
N PHE A 77 12.90 5.70 -6.57
CA PHE A 77 11.86 6.72 -6.44
C PHE A 77 12.44 8.13 -6.55
N ILE A 78 13.61 8.41 -5.98
CA ILE A 78 14.28 9.71 -6.12
C ILE A 78 14.64 9.99 -7.58
N GLU A 79 15.06 8.97 -8.36
CA GLU A 79 15.29 9.12 -9.81
C GLU A 79 14.00 9.50 -10.56
N VAL A 80 12.86 8.92 -10.19
CA VAL A 80 11.55 9.27 -10.76
C VAL A 80 11.13 10.68 -10.32
N ASP A 81 11.36 11.04 -9.07
CA ASP A 81 10.98 12.34 -8.50
C ASP A 81 11.72 13.48 -9.21
N ASN A 82 13.03 13.31 -9.42
CA ASN A 82 13.87 14.32 -10.06
C ASN A 82 13.63 14.45 -11.57
N CYS A 83 13.03 13.45 -12.22
CA CYS A 83 12.83 13.49 -13.67
C CYS A 83 11.56 14.29 -14.04
N VAL A 84 10.59 14.41 -13.12
CA VAL A 84 9.34 15.14 -13.36
C VAL A 84 9.59 16.64 -13.54
N ASP A 85 10.71 17.14 -12.99
CA ASP A 85 11.13 18.55 -13.14
C ASP A 85 11.81 18.84 -14.49
N ASP A 86 12.18 17.81 -15.27
CA ASP A 86 12.88 17.92 -16.54
C ASP A 86 11.95 17.55 -17.72
N GLU A 87 11.23 18.54 -18.29
CA GLU A 87 10.27 18.32 -19.39
C GLU A 87 10.91 17.70 -20.67
N ASP A 88 12.22 17.79 -20.82
CA ASP A 88 12.96 17.27 -21.98
C ASP A 88 13.28 15.75 -21.90
N ASP A 89 12.97 15.08 -20.79
CA ASP A 89 13.48 13.72 -20.51
C ASP A 89 12.40 12.65 -20.23
N VAL A 90 11.24 12.79 -20.88
CA VAL A 90 10.08 11.89 -20.75
C VAL A 90 10.45 10.40 -20.89
N ASN A 91 11.41 10.07 -21.75
CA ASN A 91 11.87 8.68 -21.93
C ASN A 91 12.62 8.15 -20.71
N LYS A 92 13.48 8.95 -20.07
CA LYS A 92 14.16 8.53 -18.83
C LYS A 92 13.18 8.44 -17.67
N CYS A 93 12.20 9.34 -17.58
CA CYS A 93 11.12 9.23 -16.60
C CYS A 93 10.35 7.91 -16.74
N ARG A 94 10.02 7.53 -17.97
CA ARG A 94 9.34 6.27 -18.24
C ARG A 94 10.17 5.08 -17.77
N ASP A 95 11.45 5.05 -18.12
CA ASP A 95 12.33 3.93 -17.77
C ASP A 95 12.57 3.85 -16.25
N ALA A 96 12.77 5.00 -15.58
CA ALA A 96 12.86 5.07 -14.11
C ALA A 96 11.54 4.62 -13.46
N SER A 97 10.39 5.02 -13.99
CA SER A 97 9.07 4.61 -13.51
C SER A 97 8.87 3.09 -13.64
N MET A 98 9.30 2.49 -14.74
CA MET A 98 9.26 1.03 -14.92
C MET A 98 10.16 0.30 -13.93
N LYS A 99 11.37 0.82 -13.66
CA LYS A 99 12.26 0.27 -12.63
C LYS A 99 11.65 0.37 -11.23
N LEU A 100 11.05 1.51 -10.89
CA LEU A 100 10.39 1.72 -9.61
C LEU A 100 9.27 0.70 -9.44
N MET A 101 8.41 0.57 -10.45
CA MET A 101 7.30 -0.38 -10.44
C MET A 101 7.79 -1.83 -10.28
N THR A 102 8.85 -2.20 -11.00
CA THR A 102 9.49 -3.52 -10.88
C THR A 102 9.99 -3.77 -9.45
N CYS A 103 10.69 -2.79 -8.87
CA CYS A 103 11.17 -2.87 -7.49
C CYS A 103 10.01 -3.05 -6.50
N MET A 104 8.91 -2.31 -6.67
CA MET A 104 7.75 -2.41 -5.78
C MET A 104 7.07 -3.78 -5.87
N PHE A 105 7.00 -4.36 -7.07
CA PHE A 105 6.47 -5.72 -7.26
C PHE A 105 7.37 -6.80 -6.65
N THR A 106 8.69 -6.65 -6.76
CA THR A 106 9.62 -7.57 -6.10
C THR A 106 9.53 -7.48 -4.58
N ASN A 107 9.30 -6.28 -4.04
CA ASN A 107 9.19 -6.01 -2.61
C ASN A 107 7.72 -5.88 -2.18
N SER A 108 6.86 -6.78 -2.66
CA SER A 108 5.41 -6.72 -2.45
C SER A 108 4.98 -6.82 -0.99
N ASP A 109 5.82 -7.37 -0.11
CA ASP A 109 5.51 -7.48 1.32
C ASP A 109 5.38 -6.09 1.96
N TYR A 110 6.20 -5.12 1.53
CA TYR A 110 6.11 -3.73 1.95
C TYR A 110 5.11 -2.94 1.09
N TYR A 111 5.20 -3.06 -0.24
CA TYR A 111 4.44 -2.22 -1.18
C TYR A 111 3.05 -2.76 -1.57
N GLY A 112 2.67 -3.96 -1.13
CA GLY A 112 1.45 -4.65 -1.53
C GLY A 112 0.17 -3.83 -1.38
N PRO A 113 -0.09 -3.19 -0.21
CA PRO A 113 -1.27 -2.33 -0.03
C PRO A 113 -1.32 -1.17 -1.03
N TYR A 114 -0.17 -0.55 -1.33
CA TYR A 114 -0.07 0.52 -2.31
C TYR A 114 -0.39 0.02 -3.73
N LEU A 115 0.19 -1.12 -4.14
CA LEU A 115 -0.04 -1.70 -5.46
C LEU A 115 -1.51 -2.07 -5.69
N VAL A 116 -2.19 -2.57 -4.67
CA VAL A 116 -3.64 -2.86 -4.73
C VAL A 116 -4.44 -1.57 -4.89
N ALA A 117 -4.14 -0.54 -4.09
CA ALA A 117 -4.81 0.76 -4.19
C ALA A 117 -4.61 1.39 -5.57
N GLN A 118 -3.39 1.37 -6.09
CA GLN A 118 -3.04 1.87 -7.41
C GLN A 118 -3.81 1.14 -8.52
N LYS A 119 -3.83 -0.20 -8.50
CA LYS A 119 -4.58 -1.00 -9.46
C LYS A 119 -6.07 -0.67 -9.45
N LYS A 120 -6.66 -0.52 -8.26
CA LYS A 120 -8.08 -0.19 -8.10
C LYS A 120 -8.39 1.19 -8.69
N ALA A 121 -7.56 2.19 -8.38
CA ALA A 121 -7.71 3.54 -8.91
C ALA A 121 -7.63 3.56 -10.45
N LEU A 122 -6.62 2.90 -11.03
CA LEU A 122 -6.47 2.80 -12.49
C LEU A 122 -7.65 2.09 -13.15
N THR A 123 -8.12 0.98 -12.56
CA THR A 123 -9.27 0.23 -13.09
C THR A 123 -10.54 1.07 -13.06
N GLN A 124 -10.75 1.84 -11.98
CA GLN A 124 -11.91 2.70 -11.84
C GLN A 124 -11.85 3.87 -12.82
N ALA A 125 -10.70 4.55 -12.95
CA ALA A 125 -10.50 5.62 -13.91
C ALA A 125 -10.75 5.16 -15.35
N TYR A 126 -10.24 3.97 -15.71
CA TYR A 126 -10.51 3.36 -17.01
C TYR A 126 -11.99 3.08 -17.25
N LYS A 127 -12.69 2.52 -16.26
CA LYS A 127 -14.13 2.25 -16.36
C LYS A 127 -14.94 3.53 -16.55
N THR A 128 -14.64 4.57 -15.79
CA THR A 128 -15.31 5.86 -15.90
C THR A 128 -15.05 6.50 -17.27
N ALA A 129 -13.81 6.49 -17.77
CA ALA A 129 -13.50 7.03 -19.09
C ALA A 129 -14.24 6.31 -20.22
N LEU A 130 -14.43 4.99 -20.11
CA LEU A 130 -15.23 4.23 -21.09
C LEU A 130 -16.71 4.61 -21.04
N GLU A 131 -17.30 4.72 -19.85
CA GLU A 131 -18.70 5.12 -19.67
C GLU A 131 -18.95 6.55 -20.20
N GLU A 132 -18.03 7.49 -19.93
CA GLU A 132 -18.09 8.85 -20.44
C GLU A 132 -18.00 8.93 -21.97
N LEU A 133 -17.18 8.07 -22.58
CA LEU A 133 -17.08 7.96 -24.05
C LEU A 133 -18.40 7.46 -24.65
N GLU A 134 -19.00 6.42 -24.07
CA GLU A 134 -20.30 5.88 -24.53
C GLU A 134 -21.40 6.96 -24.47
N ILE A 135 -21.50 7.67 -23.34
CA ILE A 135 -22.47 8.77 -23.18
C ILE A 135 -22.20 9.90 -24.19
N ALA A 136 -20.94 10.25 -24.43
CA ALA A 136 -20.58 11.28 -25.40
C ALA A 136 -20.96 10.88 -26.83
N GLU A 137 -20.75 9.63 -27.23
CA GLU A 137 -21.14 9.11 -28.54
C GLU A 137 -22.66 9.13 -28.73
N GLU A 138 -23.43 8.71 -27.72
CA GLU A 138 -24.90 8.76 -27.75
C GLU A 138 -25.41 10.20 -27.85
N ALA A 139 -24.86 11.11 -27.05
CA ALA A 139 -25.21 12.53 -27.09
C ALA A 139 -24.92 13.16 -28.45
N MET A 140 -23.79 12.82 -29.07
CA MET A 140 -23.45 13.26 -30.42
C MET A 140 -24.42 12.70 -31.47
N ALA A 141 -24.83 11.44 -31.36
CA ALA A 141 -25.80 10.83 -32.26
C ALA A 141 -27.20 11.48 -32.15
N VAL A 142 -27.65 11.80 -30.93
CA VAL A 142 -28.92 12.52 -30.69
C VAL A 142 -28.85 13.94 -31.24
N ALA A 143 -27.75 14.66 -31.01
CA ALA A 143 -27.55 16.01 -31.52
C ALA A 143 -27.56 16.04 -33.06
N LYS A 144 -26.97 15.03 -33.72
CA LYS A 144 -26.99 14.91 -35.18
C LYS A 144 -28.41 14.71 -35.72
N LYS A 145 -29.18 13.78 -35.13
CA LYS A 145 -30.58 13.54 -35.53
C LYS A 145 -31.47 14.78 -35.35
N LYS A 146 -31.23 15.57 -34.30
CA LYS A 146 -31.99 16.81 -34.08
C LYS A 146 -31.70 17.88 -35.14
N LYS A 147 -30.43 18.04 -35.53
CA LYS A 147 -30.04 18.97 -36.62
C LYS A 147 -30.64 18.56 -37.97
N GLU A 148 -30.60 17.27 -38.29
CA GLU A 148 -31.17 16.75 -39.55
C GLU A 148 -32.70 16.92 -39.62
N ALA A 149 -33.40 16.82 -38.48
CA ALA A 149 -34.85 17.05 -38.40
C ALA A 149 -35.24 18.54 -38.50
N GLU A 150 -34.42 19.43 -37.95
CA GLU A 150 -34.64 20.89 -38.02
C GLU A 150 -34.40 21.41 -39.45
N GLU A 151 -33.43 20.85 -40.18
CA GLU A 151 -33.12 21.21 -41.57
C GLU A 151 -34.14 20.67 -42.60
N THR A 152 -34.98 19.70 -42.21
CA THR A 152 -36.06 19.16 -43.06
C THR A 152 -37.41 19.86 -42.88
N GLU A 153 -37.57 20.69 -41.84
CA GLU A 153 -38.81 21.46 -41.60
C GLU A 153 -38.78 22.87 -42.25
N GLU A 154 -37.62 23.34 -42.72
CA GLU A 154 -37.43 24.69 -43.29
C GLU A 154 -37.40 24.72 -44.83
N ASN A 155 -37.67 23.59 -45.51
CA ASN A 155 -37.61 23.44 -46.99
C ASN A 155 -38.93 22.89 -47.55
#